data_AF-A0A354PGA0-F1
#
_entry.id   AF-A0A354PGA0-F1
#
_cell.length_a   1.000
_cell.length_b   1.000
_cell.length_c   1.000
_cell.angle_alpha   90.00
_cell.angle_beta   90.00
_cell.angle_gamma   90.00
#
_symmetry.space_group_name_H-M   'P 1'
#
loop_
_entity.id
_entity.type
_entity.pdbx_description
1 polymer ?
#
loop_
_entity_poly.entity_id
_entity_poly.type
_entity_poly.pdbx_seq_one_letter_code
_entity_poly.pdbx_strand_id
1 'polypeptide(L)'
;MMNPQIGIWWDNGEKIVAFPHPPGDRCHATGWCDSEDSHNDLWPEAAMQFSAGIDDEYFSIPRGRVLWNPVTRKSVIYHGNATSAERLREIAKVFKLTDWTSSTDTHYMTGSAADREFDIYNDD
;
A
#
# COMPACT_ATOMS: atom_id res chain seq x y z
N MET A 1 -18.49 -5.62 -16.01
CA MET A 1 -18.14 -4.82 -14.81
C MET A 1 -16.70 -5.12 -14.47
N MET A 2 -15.85 -4.10 -14.22
CA MET A 2 -14.50 -4.35 -13.71
C MET A 2 -14.61 -4.67 -12.21
N ASN A 3 -13.98 -5.75 -11.77
CA ASN A 3 -13.93 -6.10 -10.35
C ASN A 3 -12.79 -5.31 -9.68
N PRO A 4 -13.00 -4.75 -8.48
CA PRO A 4 -11.95 -4.09 -7.73
C PRO A 4 -10.81 -5.08 -7.45
N GLN A 5 -9.58 -4.59 -7.50
CA GLN A 5 -8.39 -5.37 -7.17
C GLN A 5 -7.86 -4.96 -5.79
N ILE A 6 -7.14 -5.88 -5.17
CA ILE A 6 -6.41 -5.68 -3.90
C ILE A 6 -4.91 -5.90 -4.16
N GLY A 7 -4.08 -5.57 -3.16
CA GLY A 7 -2.64 -5.83 -3.21
C GLY A 7 -1.80 -4.65 -2.74
N ILE A 8 -0.51 -4.68 -3.10
CA ILE A 8 0.52 -3.75 -2.63
C ILE A 8 0.92 -2.80 -3.75
N TRP A 9 1.32 -1.58 -3.36
CA TRP A 9 1.89 -0.60 -4.27
C TRP A 9 3.02 0.21 -3.63
N TRP A 10 3.86 0.78 -4.49
CA TRP A 10 4.87 1.79 -4.22
C TRP A 10 4.72 2.96 -5.19
N ASP A 11 5.10 4.14 -4.73
CA ASP A 11 5.05 5.37 -5.49
C ASP A 11 6.25 6.28 -5.17
N ASN A 12 7.12 6.52 -6.15
CA ASN A 12 8.27 7.42 -5.99
C ASN A 12 7.98 8.87 -6.45
N GLY A 13 6.71 9.21 -6.70
CA GLY A 13 6.26 10.51 -7.20
C GLY A 13 6.20 10.59 -8.73
N GLU A 14 7.03 9.82 -9.44
CA GLU A 14 7.04 9.76 -10.91
C GLU A 14 6.28 8.54 -11.43
N LYS A 15 6.49 7.39 -10.78
CA LYS A 15 5.99 6.08 -11.21
C LYS A 15 5.30 5.37 -10.04
N ILE A 16 4.19 4.71 -10.36
CA ILE A 16 3.54 3.73 -9.47
C ILE A 16 3.96 2.36 -9.94
N VAL A 17 4.47 1.54 -9.02
CA VAL A 17 4.62 0.11 -9.21
C VAL A 17 3.64 -0.58 -8.28
N ALA A 18 2.78 -1.43 -8.84
CA ALA A 18 1.70 -2.06 -8.09
C ALA A 18 1.52 -3.50 -8.52
N PHE A 19 1.02 -4.31 -7.59
CA PHE A 19 0.80 -5.74 -7.75
C PHE A 19 -0.68 -6.05 -7.52
N PRO A 20 -1.57 -5.65 -8.45
CA PRO A 20 -3.00 -5.82 -8.28
C PRO A 20 -3.43 -7.23 -8.68
N HIS A 21 -4.21 -7.89 -7.82
CA HIS A 21 -4.84 -9.17 -8.13
C HIS A 21 -6.30 -9.20 -7.66
N PRO A 22 -7.12 -10.16 -8.15
CA PRO A 22 -8.49 -10.31 -7.68
C PRO A 22 -8.56 -10.56 -6.17
N PRO A 23 -9.60 -10.07 -5.47
CA PRO A 23 -9.82 -10.37 -4.07
C PRO A 23 -9.99 -11.87 -3.84
N GLY A 24 -9.29 -12.40 -2.85
CA GLY A 24 -9.52 -13.75 -2.33
C GLY A 24 -10.66 -13.77 -1.32
N ASP A 25 -10.61 -14.75 -0.42
CA ASP A 25 -11.57 -14.87 0.66
C ASP A 25 -11.47 -13.69 1.63
N ARG A 26 -12.62 -13.28 2.17
CA ARG A 26 -12.64 -12.26 3.21
C ARG A 26 -12.18 -12.85 4.54
N CYS A 27 -11.45 -12.07 5.32
CA CYS A 27 -11.23 -12.37 6.72
C CYS A 27 -12.56 -12.33 7.48
N HIS A 28 -12.89 -13.40 8.20
CA HIS A 28 -14.16 -13.49 8.94
C HIS A 28 -14.26 -12.49 10.10
N ALA A 29 -13.13 -12.12 10.71
CA ALA A 29 -13.11 -11.20 11.84
C ALA A 29 -13.29 -9.75 11.41
N THR A 30 -12.67 -9.34 10.29
CA THR A 30 -12.65 -7.94 9.85
C THR A 30 -13.65 -7.66 8.72
N GLY A 31 -14.07 -8.70 7.99
CA GLY A 31 -14.91 -8.58 6.81
C GLY A 31 -14.20 -8.08 5.55
N TRP A 32 -12.89 -7.87 5.61
CA TRP A 32 -12.08 -7.38 4.49
C TRP A 32 -11.36 -8.52 3.77
N CYS A 33 -11.29 -8.43 2.45
CA CYS A 33 -10.35 -9.18 1.62
C CYS A 33 -9.03 -8.41 1.59
N ASP A 34 -7.95 -9.09 1.93
CA ASP A 34 -6.58 -8.59 1.87
C ASP A 34 -5.71 -9.59 1.08
N SER A 35 -4.57 -9.11 0.60
CA SER A 35 -3.53 -9.95 0.03
C SER A 35 -2.64 -10.53 1.12
N GLU A 36 -2.21 -11.77 0.94
CA GLU A 36 -1.16 -12.39 1.76
C GLU A 36 0.25 -11.92 1.36
N ASP A 37 0.38 -11.10 0.31
CA ASP A 37 1.67 -10.55 -0.14
C ASP A 37 2.32 -9.74 0.98
N SER A 38 3.65 -9.77 1.06
CA SER A 38 4.44 -8.88 1.92
C SER A 38 5.22 -7.86 1.08
N HIS A 39 5.44 -6.67 1.65
CA HIS A 39 6.24 -5.64 0.98
C HIS A 39 7.68 -6.09 0.72
N ASN A 40 8.26 -6.89 1.63
CA ASN A 40 9.62 -7.42 1.47
C ASN A 40 9.71 -8.39 0.29
N ASP A 41 8.75 -9.31 0.16
CA ASP A 41 8.79 -10.33 -0.90
C ASP A 41 8.63 -9.72 -2.29
N LEU A 42 7.82 -8.67 -2.42
CA LEU A 42 7.59 -7.98 -3.70
C LEU A 42 8.57 -6.84 -3.97
N TRP A 43 9.39 -6.44 -2.99
CA TRP A 43 10.33 -5.34 -3.16
C TRP A 43 11.35 -5.57 -4.27
N PRO A 44 11.99 -6.75 -4.45
CA PRO A 44 12.97 -6.94 -5.52
C PRO A 44 12.42 -6.61 -6.91
N GLU A 45 11.16 -7.00 -7.18
CA GLU A 45 10.52 -6.69 -8.45
C GLU A 45 10.18 -5.19 -8.57
N ALA A 46 9.71 -4.56 -7.49
CA ALA A 46 9.44 -3.13 -7.47
C ALA A 46 10.72 -2.29 -7.66
N ALA A 47 11.79 -2.64 -6.95
CA ALA A 47 13.11 -2.03 -7.01
C ALA A 47 13.68 -2.07 -8.44
N MET A 48 13.59 -3.22 -9.11
CA MET A 48 14.00 -3.34 -10.52
C MET A 48 13.21 -2.38 -11.42
N GLN A 49 11.91 -2.24 -11.20
CA GLN A 49 11.07 -1.33 -11.97
C GLN A 49 11.35 0.15 -11.69
N PHE A 50 11.86 0.48 -10.51
CA PHE A 50 12.32 1.84 -10.17
C PHE A 50 13.78 2.10 -10.54
N SER A 51 14.54 1.07 -10.93
CA SER A 51 16.00 1.15 -11.01
C SER A 51 16.62 1.61 -9.68
N ALA A 52 16.06 1.12 -8.57
CA ALA A 52 16.51 1.45 -7.22
C ALA A 52 17.93 0.92 -6.97
N GLY A 53 18.67 1.64 -6.14
CA GLY A 53 20.02 1.27 -5.71
C GLY A 53 20.02 0.05 -4.80
N ILE A 54 21.20 -0.55 -4.60
CA ILE A 54 21.37 -1.72 -3.71
C ILE A 54 21.07 -1.39 -2.24
N ASP A 55 21.20 -0.13 -1.85
CA ASP A 55 20.96 0.35 -0.49
C ASP A 55 19.53 0.87 -0.29
N ASP A 56 18.68 0.84 -1.34
CA ASP A 56 17.30 1.29 -1.23
C ASP A 56 16.44 0.18 -0.62
N GLU A 57 15.90 0.48 0.56
CA GLU A 57 15.01 -0.41 1.28
C GLU A 57 13.54 -0.18 0.88
N TYR A 58 12.72 -1.21 0.99
CA TYR A 58 11.30 -1.15 0.58
C TYR A 58 10.48 -0.09 1.32
N PHE A 59 10.94 0.33 2.50
CA PHE A 59 10.31 1.36 3.33
C PHE A 59 10.83 2.78 3.07
N SER A 60 11.87 2.94 2.25
CA SER A 60 12.40 4.26 1.85
C SER A 60 11.46 4.98 0.86
N ILE A 61 10.69 4.21 0.08
CA ILE A 61 9.73 4.73 -0.89
C ILE A 61 8.31 4.68 -0.31
N PRO A 62 7.49 5.74 -0.50
CA PRO A 62 6.08 5.72 -0.14
C PRO A 62 5.38 4.48 -0.70
N ARG A 63 4.69 3.77 0.18
CA ARG A 63 4.06 2.49 -0.13
C ARG A 63 2.73 2.36 0.59
N GLY A 64 1.99 1.33 0.22
CA GLY A 64 0.74 1.05 0.88
C GLY A 64 0.11 -0.24 0.42
N ARG A 65 -1.18 -0.36 0.73
CA ARG A 65 -1.96 -1.57 0.51
C ARG A 65 -3.41 -1.22 0.22
N VAL A 66 -4.04 -2.01 -0.65
CA VAL A 66 -5.45 -1.87 -1.00
C VAL A 66 -6.22 -3.09 -0.53
N LEU A 67 -7.26 -2.86 0.28
CA LEU A 67 -8.21 -3.89 0.72
C LEU A 67 -9.58 -3.63 0.11
N TRP A 68 -10.41 -4.68 0.07
CA TRP A 68 -11.79 -4.59 -0.40
C TRP A 68 -12.76 -5.29 0.54
N ASN A 69 -13.93 -4.69 0.76
CA ASN A 69 -14.99 -5.28 1.56
C ASN A 69 -16.13 -5.76 0.63
N PRO A 70 -16.40 -7.07 0.53
CA PRO A 70 -17.47 -7.60 -0.32
C PRO A 70 -18.88 -7.20 0.09
N VAL A 71 -19.10 -6.90 1.38
CA VAL A 71 -20.43 -6.59 1.93
C VAL A 71 -20.81 -5.15 1.61
N THR A 72 -19.91 -4.22 1.90
CA THR A 72 -20.14 -2.79 1.62
C THR A 72 -19.77 -2.39 0.19
N ARG A 73 -19.07 -3.28 -0.54
CA ARG A 73 -18.52 -3.06 -1.88
C ARG A 73 -17.55 -1.87 -1.94
N LYS A 74 -16.90 -1.57 -0.80
CA LYS A 74 -16.00 -0.43 -0.65
C LYS A 74 -14.56 -0.91 -0.53
N SER A 75 -13.63 -0.16 -1.11
CA SER A 75 -12.20 -0.37 -0.94
C SER A 75 -11.59 0.65 0.03
N VAL A 76 -10.46 0.28 0.62
CA VAL A 76 -9.62 1.20 1.39
C VAL A 76 -8.20 1.15 0.87
N ILE A 77 -7.60 2.32 0.69
CA ILE A 77 -6.17 2.46 0.40
C ILE A 77 -5.49 2.87 1.71
N TYR A 78 -4.68 1.98 2.28
CA TYR A 78 -3.77 2.31 3.36
C TYR A 78 -2.47 2.88 2.80
N HIS A 79 -1.98 3.96 3.41
CA HIS A 79 -0.79 4.68 2.96
C HIS A 79 -0.08 5.41 4.11
N GLY A 80 1.10 5.96 3.83
CA GLY A 80 1.85 6.80 4.76
C GLY A 80 1.57 8.31 4.62
N ASN A 81 2.37 9.10 5.34
CA ASN A 81 2.37 10.57 5.28
C ASN A 81 2.81 11.15 3.93
N ALA A 82 3.51 10.38 3.09
CA ALA A 82 4.13 10.86 1.86
C ALA A 82 3.28 10.66 0.58
N THR A 83 2.00 10.29 0.71
CA THR A 83 1.11 10.04 -0.45
C THR A 83 0.06 11.13 -0.58
N SER A 84 0.08 11.86 -1.70
CA SER A 84 -0.88 12.95 -1.95
C SER A 84 -2.24 12.43 -2.38
N ALA A 85 -3.28 13.25 -2.22
CA ALA A 85 -4.64 12.94 -2.69
C ALA A 85 -4.71 12.68 -4.21
N GLU A 86 -3.83 13.30 -4.99
CA GLU A 86 -3.74 13.04 -6.43
C GLU A 86 -3.18 11.65 -6.72
N ARG A 87 -2.09 11.28 -6.04
CA ARG A 87 -1.50 9.95 -6.18
C ARG A 87 -2.45 8.85 -5.72
N LEU A 88 -3.21 9.07 -4.64
CA LEU A 88 -4.27 8.15 -4.22
C LEU A 88 -5.33 7.90 -5.30
N ARG A 89 -5.68 8.91 -6.10
CA ARG A 89 -6.59 8.73 -7.24
C ARG A 89 -5.96 7.90 -8.36
N GLU A 90 -4.68 8.07 -8.62
CA GLU A 90 -3.96 7.23 -9.60
C GLU A 90 -3.85 5.78 -9.13
N ILE A 91 -3.53 5.56 -7.85
CA ILE A 91 -3.56 4.22 -7.24
C ILE A 91 -4.97 3.60 -7.37
N ALA A 92 -6.02 4.35 -7.07
CA ALA A 92 -7.38 3.86 -7.23
C ALA A 92 -7.71 3.41 -8.67
N LYS A 93 -7.19 4.11 -9.69
CA LYS A 93 -7.35 3.69 -11.10
C LYS A 93 -6.60 2.39 -11.38
N VAL A 94 -5.36 2.25 -10.90
CA VAL A 94 -4.54 1.04 -11.08
C VAL A 94 -5.25 -0.19 -10.51
N PHE A 95 -5.84 -0.07 -9.32
CA PHE A 95 -6.59 -1.15 -8.67
C PHE A 95 -8.07 -1.24 -9.09
N LYS A 96 -8.52 -0.42 -10.05
CA LYS A 96 -9.91 -0.42 -10.57
C LYS A 96 -10.97 -0.17 -9.48
N LEU A 97 -10.68 0.74 -8.54
CA LEU A 97 -11.54 1.05 -7.41
C LEU A 97 -12.61 2.07 -7.82
N THR A 98 -13.88 1.75 -7.58
CA THR A 98 -15.01 2.64 -7.92
C THR A 98 -15.57 3.40 -6.72
N ASP A 99 -15.57 2.78 -5.54
CA ASP A 99 -15.96 3.40 -4.26
C ASP A 99 -14.86 3.09 -3.24
N TRP A 100 -14.12 4.11 -2.82
CA TRP A 100 -12.96 3.94 -1.96
C TRP A 100 -12.77 5.11 -0.99
N THR A 101 -12.11 4.79 0.11
CA THR A 101 -11.56 5.76 1.07
C THR A 101 -10.05 5.53 1.22
N SER A 102 -9.35 6.50 1.79
CA SER A 102 -7.96 6.35 2.19
C SER A 102 -7.83 6.48 3.70
N SER A 103 -6.84 5.80 4.26
CA SER A 103 -6.48 5.90 5.68
C SER A 103 -4.97 5.84 5.82
N THR A 104 -4.42 6.67 6.70
CA THR A 104 -3.01 6.54 7.06
C THR A 104 -2.80 5.36 7.99
N ASP A 105 -1.66 4.70 7.85
CA ASP A 105 -1.19 3.63 8.73
C ASP A 105 0.27 3.94 9.13
N THR A 106 0.58 3.83 10.43
CA THR A 106 1.93 4.14 10.95
C THR A 106 2.98 3.22 10.33
N HIS A 107 2.61 1.98 9.98
CA HIS A 107 3.48 1.03 9.31
C HIS A 107 3.97 1.54 7.94
N TYR A 108 3.24 2.45 7.28
CA TYR A 108 3.58 3.01 5.97
C TYR A 108 4.23 4.39 6.02
N MET A 109 4.50 4.93 7.20
CA MET A 109 5.19 6.22 7.33
C MET A 109 6.60 6.13 6.74
N THR A 110 7.06 7.24 6.17
CA THR A 110 8.43 7.36 5.62
C THR A 110 9.14 8.60 6.15
N GLY A 111 10.47 8.58 6.06
CA GLY A 111 11.36 9.63 6.58
C GLY A 111 11.28 9.77 8.10
N SER A 112 11.48 10.98 8.60
CA SER A 112 11.52 11.26 10.06
C SER A 112 10.28 10.85 10.86
N ALA A 113 9.15 10.57 10.20
CA ALA A 113 7.97 10.02 10.88
C ALA A 113 8.11 8.51 11.16
N ALA A 114 8.84 7.77 10.33
CA ALA A 114 9.20 6.38 10.59
C ALA A 114 10.25 6.26 11.70
N ASP A 115 11.23 7.16 11.71
CA ASP A 115 12.33 7.13 12.71
C ASP A 115 11.81 7.35 14.15
N ARG A 116 10.82 8.22 14.34
CA ARG A 116 10.21 8.48 15.65
C ARG A 116 9.50 7.27 16.26
N GLU A 117 9.01 6.34 15.45
CA GLU A 117 8.40 5.11 15.95
C GLU A 117 9.47 4.16 16.54
N PHE A 118 10.70 4.18 16.02
CA PHE A 118 11.81 3.39 16.58
C PHE A 118 12.35 3.97 17.88
N ASP A 119 12.34 5.29 18.05
CA ASP A 119 12.83 5.93 19.28
C ASP A 119 11.94 5.63 20.49
N ILE A 120 10.62 5.44 20.29
CA ILE A 120 9.67 5.15 21.38
C ILE A 120 9.89 3.76 22.01
N TYR A 121 10.48 2.80 21.27
CA TYR A 121 10.73 1.45 21.77
C TYR A 121 12.14 1.23 22.35
N ASN A 122 13.01 2.24 22.30
CA ASN A 122 14.41 2.13 22.77
C ASN A 122 14.68 2.88 24.08
N ASP A 123 13.64 3.41 24.74
CA ASP A 123 13.72 4.10 26.04
C ASP A 123 13.25 3.23 27.24
N ASP A 124 13.21 1.90 27.09
CA ASP A 124 13.00 0.93 28.20
C ASP A 124 14.29 0.21 28.61
#